data_AF-Q74MG9-F1
#
_entry.id   AF-Q74MG9-F1
#
_cell.length_a   1.000
_cell.length_b   1.000
_cell.length_c   1.000
_cell.angle_alpha   90.00
_cell.angle_beta   90.00
_cell.angle_gamma   90.00
#
_symmetry.space_group_name_H-M   'P 1'
#
loop_
_entity.id
_entity.type
_entity.pdbx_description
1 polymer ?
#
loop_
_entity_poly.entity_id
_entity_poly.type
_entity_poly.pdbx_seq_one_letter_code
_entity_poly.pdbx_strand_id
1 'polypeptide(L)'
;MKTIEIEIVRPVNPVGISFVRYLWGAMAARDREVLERHRKEFSKLVQRLGYTIEEKIGTGKLITGKVVIELDEDDKPLKARVEELKIWEPVKEINEKIEVEL
;
A
#
# COMPACT_ATOMS: atom_id res chain seq x y z
N MET A 1 -21.05 8.43 3.17
CA MET A 1 -19.58 8.32 2.96
C MET A 1 -18.95 7.56 4.10
N LYS A 2 -18.09 6.60 3.79
CA LYS A 2 -17.45 5.69 4.74
C LYS A 2 -15.93 5.77 4.58
N THR A 3 -15.18 5.64 5.67
CA THR A 3 -13.71 5.67 5.64
C THR A 3 -13.10 4.40 6.21
N ILE A 4 -12.03 3.92 5.57
CA ILE A 4 -11.28 2.74 6.00
C ILE A 4 -9.81 3.15 6.19
N GLU A 5 -9.33 3.05 7.43
CA GLU A 5 -7.96 3.48 7.80
C GLU A 5 -6.95 2.34 7.84
N ILE A 6 -6.18 2.10 6.79
CA ILE A 6 -5.22 0.99 6.72
C ILE A 6 -3.86 1.42 7.29
N GLU A 7 -3.35 0.68 8.27
CA GLU A 7 -1.98 0.84 8.77
C GLU A 7 -1.05 -0.14 8.06
N ILE A 8 0.00 0.37 7.42
CA ILE A 8 1.06 -0.37 6.76
C ILE A 8 2.19 -0.58 7.75
N VAL A 9 2.17 -1.71 8.46
CA VAL A 9 3.10 -1.97 9.58
C VAL A 9 4.45 -2.57 9.13
N ARG A 10 4.55 -3.06 7.89
CA ARG A 10 5.78 -3.65 7.35
C ARG A 10 6.32 -2.81 6.19
N PRO A 11 7.64 -2.59 6.09
CA PRO A 11 8.21 -1.85 4.98
C PRO A 11 7.85 -2.49 3.63
N VAL A 12 7.23 -1.72 2.76
CA VAL A 12 6.86 -2.14 1.39
C VAL A 12 7.23 -1.07 0.38
N ASN A 13 7.63 -1.49 -0.82
CA ASN A 13 7.80 -0.57 -1.93
C ASN A 13 6.41 -0.14 -2.42
N PRO A 14 6.08 1.17 -2.47
CA PRO A 14 4.74 1.66 -2.81
C PRO A 14 4.31 1.34 -4.25
N VAL A 15 5.24 1.09 -5.17
CA VAL A 15 4.93 0.65 -6.55
C VAL A 15 5.06 -0.87 -6.74
N GLY A 16 5.49 -1.58 -5.69
CA GLY A 16 5.62 -3.03 -5.70
C GLY A 16 4.30 -3.77 -5.49
N ILE A 17 4.22 -5.01 -6.00
CA ILE A 17 3.05 -5.88 -5.82
C ILE A 17 2.71 -6.12 -4.34
N SER A 18 3.72 -6.10 -3.45
CA SER A 18 3.55 -6.25 -2.02
C SER A 18 2.69 -5.14 -1.41
N PHE A 19 2.83 -3.88 -1.88
CA PHE A 19 2.00 -2.77 -1.40
C PHE A 19 0.53 -2.97 -1.79
N VAL A 20 0.28 -3.34 -3.05
CA VAL A 20 -1.08 -3.63 -3.54
C VAL A 20 -1.72 -4.77 -2.75
N ARG A 21 -0.99 -5.88 -2.59
CA ARG A 21 -1.46 -7.04 -1.83
C ARG A 21 -1.70 -6.72 -0.37
N TYR A 22 -0.87 -5.87 0.22
CA TYR A 22 -1.04 -5.43 1.60
C TYR A 22 -2.35 -4.67 1.78
N LEU A 23 -2.61 -3.65 0.94
CA LEU A 23 -3.84 -2.87 1.00
C LEU A 23 -5.08 -3.70 0.65
N TRP A 24 -4.96 -4.67 -0.27
CA TRP A 24 -6.03 -5.65 -0.51
C TRP A 24 -6.32 -6.51 0.72
N GLY A 25 -5.30 -7.09 1.34
CA GLY A 25 -5.48 -7.92 2.55
C GLY A 25 -6.13 -7.12 3.68
N ALA A 26 -5.68 -5.88 3.87
CA ALA A 26 -6.24 -4.98 4.88
C ALA A 26 -7.69 -4.58 4.56
N MET A 27 -8.02 -4.32 3.29
CA MET A 27 -9.40 -4.05 2.88
C MET A 27 -10.27 -5.29 3.07
N ALA A 28 -9.84 -6.46 2.60
CA ALA A 28 -10.60 -7.71 2.74
C ALA A 28 -10.92 -8.06 4.21
N ALA A 29 -9.99 -7.76 5.12
CA ALA A 29 -10.17 -8.01 6.55
C ALA A 29 -11.18 -7.06 7.22
N ARG A 30 -11.44 -5.89 6.62
CA ARG A 30 -12.34 -4.86 7.17
C ARG A 30 -13.68 -4.82 6.47
N ASP A 31 -13.64 -4.94 5.15
CA ASP A 31 -14.79 -4.92 4.28
C ASP A 31 -14.47 -5.69 2.99
N ARG A 32 -14.82 -6.98 3.01
CA ARG A 32 -14.61 -7.85 1.88
C ARG A 32 -15.50 -7.51 0.69
N GLU A 33 -16.69 -6.97 0.93
CA GLU A 33 -17.67 -6.68 -0.14
C GLU A 33 -17.14 -5.62 -1.11
N VAL A 34 -16.36 -4.65 -0.61
CA VAL A 34 -15.66 -3.65 -1.44
C VAL A 34 -14.81 -4.32 -2.50
N LEU A 35 -14.07 -5.38 -2.15
CA LEU A 35 -13.21 -6.09 -3.10
C LEU A 35 -13.98 -7.04 -4.00
N GLU A 36 -15.13 -7.54 -3.58
CA GLU A 36 -15.97 -8.41 -4.41
C GLU A 36 -16.70 -7.61 -5.50
N ARG A 37 -17.16 -6.39 -5.17
CA ARG A 37 -17.91 -5.51 -6.09
C ARG A 37 -17.00 -4.58 -6.89
N HIS A 38 -15.98 -4.01 -6.27
CA HIS A 38 -15.19 -2.89 -6.80
C HIS A 38 -13.68 -3.18 -6.85
N ARG A 39 -13.30 -4.45 -7.06
CA ARG A 39 -11.89 -4.88 -7.11
C ARG A 39 -11.03 -4.04 -8.03
N LYS A 40 -11.56 -3.72 -9.22
CA LYS A 40 -10.82 -3.03 -10.29
C LYS A 40 -10.56 -1.58 -9.91
N GLU A 41 -11.58 -0.90 -9.40
CA GLU A 41 -11.56 0.47 -8.90
C GLU A 41 -10.59 0.59 -7.74
N PHE A 42 -10.67 -0.32 -6.76
CA PHE A 42 -9.77 -0.36 -5.62
C PHE A 42 -8.32 -0.52 -6.06
N SER A 43 -8.05 -1.46 -6.97
CA SER A 43 -6.70 -1.70 -7.49
C SER A 43 -6.15 -0.49 -8.22
N LYS A 44 -6.97 0.17 -9.04
CA LYS A 44 -6.58 1.38 -9.77
C LYS A 44 -6.28 2.54 -8.80
N LEU A 45 -7.09 2.70 -7.75
CA LEU A 45 -6.89 3.71 -6.73
C LEU A 45 -5.59 3.46 -5.95
N VAL A 46 -5.37 2.23 -5.50
CA VAL A 46 -4.16 1.82 -4.78
C VAL A 46 -2.91 1.98 -5.63
N GLN A 47 -2.96 1.60 -6.90
CA GLN A 47 -1.83 1.78 -7.82
C GLN A 47 -1.50 3.26 -8.02
N ARG A 48 -2.51 4.11 -8.23
CA ARG A 48 -2.32 5.57 -8.32
C ARG A 48 -1.73 6.15 -7.04
N LEU A 49 -2.21 5.72 -5.87
CA LEU A 49 -1.64 6.11 -4.59
C LEU A 49 -0.15 5.74 -4.51
N GLY A 50 0.21 4.52 -4.92
CA GLY A 50 1.59 4.06 -4.96
C GLY A 50 2.50 4.97 -5.80
N TYR A 51 2.06 5.30 -7.03
CA TYR A 51 2.80 6.21 -7.90
C TYR A 51 2.91 7.63 -7.34
N THR A 52 1.82 8.18 -6.80
CA THR A 52 1.85 9.51 -6.18
C THR A 52 2.78 9.56 -4.96
N ILE A 53 2.88 8.47 -4.19
CA ILE A 53 3.86 8.37 -3.10
C ILE A 53 5.28 8.34 -3.66
N GLU A 54 5.56 7.51 -4.66
CA GLU A 54 6.89 7.40 -5.29
C GLU A 54 7.35 8.73 -5.91
N GLU A 55 6.47 9.43 -6.63
CA GLU A 55 6.74 10.77 -7.18
C GLU A 55 7.18 11.76 -6.09
N LYS A 56 6.66 11.62 -4.87
CA LYS A 56 6.96 12.50 -3.75
C LYS A 56 8.23 12.13 -3.00
N ILE A 57 8.53 10.84 -2.85
CA ILE A 57 9.64 10.36 -2.00
C ILE A 57 10.87 9.92 -2.78
N GLY A 58 10.75 9.70 -4.09
CA GLY A 58 11.77 9.09 -4.94
C GLY A 58 11.61 7.58 -5.10
N THR A 59 12.24 7.05 -6.15
CA THR A 59 12.14 5.63 -6.54
C THR A 59 12.88 4.71 -5.57
N GLY A 60 12.47 3.45 -5.52
CA GLY A 60 13.20 2.38 -4.80
C GLY A 60 13.09 2.42 -3.27
N LYS A 61 12.33 3.36 -2.70
CA LYS A 61 12.15 3.49 -1.25
C LYS A 61 11.10 2.52 -0.72
N LEU A 62 11.27 2.12 0.55
CA LEU A 62 10.25 1.36 1.28
C LEU A 62 9.49 2.29 2.23
N ILE A 63 8.22 1.98 2.48
CA ILE A 63 7.36 2.79 3.35
C ILE A 63 6.61 1.94 4.38
N THR A 64 6.35 2.56 5.52
CA THR A 64 5.28 2.20 6.47
C THR A 64 4.45 3.45 6.74
N GLY A 65 3.24 3.30 7.29
CA GLY A 65 2.43 4.46 7.63
C GLY A 65 0.94 4.20 7.64
N LYS A 66 0.15 5.26 7.56
CA LYS A 66 -1.32 5.19 7.64
C LYS A 66 -1.94 5.75 6.36
N VAL A 67 -2.75 4.93 5.70
CA VAL A 67 -3.52 5.28 4.51
C VAL A 67 -5.00 5.29 4.86
N VAL A 68 -5.74 6.28 4.38
CA VAL A 68 -7.20 6.33 4.51
C VAL A 68 -7.83 6.19 3.13
N ILE A 69 -8.75 5.24 3.00
CA ILE A 69 -9.58 5.04 1.81
C ILE A 69 -10.97 5.57 2.10
N GLU A 70 -11.46 6.47 1.24
CA GLU A 70 -12.81 7.01 1.28
C GLU A 70 -13.68 6.24 0.26
N LEU A 71 -14.84 5.77 0.72
CA LEU A 71 -15.84 5.08 -0.07
C LEU A 71 -17.10 5.94 -0.21
N ASP A 72 -17.75 5.86 -1.37
CA ASP A 72 -19.06 6.48 -1.59
C ASP A 72 -20.19 5.68 -0.92
N GLU A 73 -21.44 5.98 -1.26
CA GLU A 73 -22.62 5.33 -0.68
C GLU A 73 -22.83 3.89 -1.19
N ASP A 74 -22.20 3.52 -2.31
CA ASP A 74 -22.24 2.19 -2.92
C ASP A 74 -20.98 1.36 -2.59
N ASP A 75 -20.23 1.76 -1.55
CA ASP A 75 -18.94 1.19 -1.14
C ASP A 75 -17.84 1.27 -2.23
N LYS A 76 -18.01 2.12 -3.24
CA LYS A 76 -17.03 2.27 -4.32
C LYS A 76 -15.85 3.12 -3.84
N PRO A 77 -14.59 2.70 -4.10
CA PRO A 77 -13.41 3.48 -3.76
C PRO A 77 -13.37 4.81 -4.52
N LEU A 78 -13.44 5.92 -3.78
CA LEU A 78 -13.48 7.28 -4.33
C LEU A 78 -12.10 7.94 -4.28
N LYS A 79 -11.45 7.88 -3.10
CA LYS A 79 -10.23 8.62 -2.82
C LYS A 79 -9.35 7.88 -1.83
N ALA A 80 -8.04 8.06 -1.94
CA ALA A 80 -7.07 7.60 -0.97
C ALA A 80 -6.17 8.76 -0.54
N ARG A 81 -5.81 8.81 0.74
CA ARG A 81 -4.86 9.78 1.28
C ARG A 81 -3.91 9.11 2.27
N VAL A 82 -2.74 9.71 2.44
CA VAL A 82 -1.74 9.28 3.43
C VAL A 82 -1.79 10.25 4.60
N GLU A 83 -2.04 9.73 5.80
CA GLU A 83 -2.03 10.53 7.03
C GLU A 83 -0.65 10.52 7.70
N GLU A 84 0.05 9.38 7.61
CA GLU A 84 1.40 9.22 8.14
C GLU A 84 2.23 8.43 7.14
N LEU A 85 3.47 8.85 6.92
CA LEU A 85 4.42 8.15 6.07
C LEU A 85 5.80 8.14 6.72
N LYS A 86 6.33 6.94 6.97
CA LYS A 86 7.72 6.70 7.37
C LYS A 86 8.44 6.07 6.19
N ILE A 87 9.58 6.66 5.85
CA ILE A 87 10.41 6.24 4.72
C ILE A 87 11.58 5.43 5.28
N TRP A 88 11.81 4.27 4.69
CA TRP A 88 12.90 3.37 5.04
C TRP A 88 13.92 3.36 3.92
N GLU A 89 15.17 3.62 4.27
CA GLU A 89 16.30 3.63 3.35
C GLU A 89 17.29 2.52 3.73
N PRO A 90 17.97 1.91 2.74
CA PRO A 90 19.01 0.93 3.02
C PRO A 90 20.16 1.58 3.79
N VAL A 91 20.52 0.99 4.93
CA VAL A 91 21.66 1.46 5.74
C VAL A 91 22.98 0.90 5.24
N LYS A 92 22.95 -0.31 4.66
CA LYS A 92 24.11 -1.01 4.13
C LYS A 92 23.67 -1.90 2.96
N GLU A 93 24.50 -1.94 1.93
CA GLU A 93 24.41 -2.91 0.84
C GLU A 93 25.56 -3.91 0.98
N ILE A 94 25.26 -5.19 0.79
CA ILE A 94 26.25 -6.26 0.85
C ILE A 94 26.32 -6.90 -0.53
N ASN A 95 27.46 -6.71 -1.20
CA ASN A 95 27.75 -7.26 -2.52
C ASN A 95 28.72 -8.44 -2.42
N GLU A 96 28.43 -9.37 -1.50
CA GLU A 96 29.21 -10.60 -1.28
C GLU A 96 28.31 -11.83 -1.33
N LYS A 97 28.90 -12.99 -1.60
CA LYS A 97 28.16 -14.26 -1.70
C LYS A 97 27.82 -14.75 -0.29
N ILE A 98 26.53 -14.80 0.04
CA ILE A 98 26.03 -15.38 1.29
C ILE A 98 25.41 -16.74 0.96
N GLU A 99 26.01 -17.83 1.44
CA GLU A 99 25.58 -19.20 1.16
C GLU A 99 25.25 -19.96 2.45
N VAL A 100 24.33 -20.92 2.34
CA VAL A 100 23.98 -21.85 3.42
C VAL A 100 23.89 -23.26 2.83
N GLU A 101 24.45 -24.24 3.52
CA GLU A 101 24.33 -25.66 3.20
C GLU A 101 23.44 -26.35 4.26
N LEU A 102 22.67 -27.35 3.85
CA LEU A 102 21.75 -28.11 4.70
C LEU A 102 22.44 -29.28 5.39
#